data_AF-A0A150SMF1-F1
#
_entry.id   AF-A0A150SMF1-F1
#
_cell.length_a   1.000
_cell.length_b   1.000
_cell.length_c   1.000
_cell.angle_alpha   90.00
_cell.angle_beta   90.00
_cell.angle_gamma   90.00
#
_symmetry.space_group_name_H-M   'P 1'
#
loop_
_entity.id
_entity.type
_entity.pdbx_description
1 polymer ?
#
loop_
_entity_poly.entity_id
_entity_poly.type
_entity_poly.pdbx_seq_one_letter_code
_entity_poly.pdbx_strand_id
1 'polypeptide(L)'
;MGRAKLFQDRRDAGRRLARLLSGYRREAPLVLGLPRGGVEVAYEVARALGAPLDVWIVRKLGAPGQPELGVGAIAEGGEVYIDRSLVGLLGISEAELAAIAAQQAAEVERGVRKFRGDRPVPPIEGQTVIVVDDGIATGGTVRAALRDLRKRSPRRLVLATPVAAPSSLSSLCREVDGVACIEEDPSLQAIGAYYEDFSQTSDEAVSQLLAEAQRELPRPPEGSERPFCVQAGTAALPGDLAIPERARGLVIFAHGSGSGRRSPRNRSVAEALWRWGLATLLFDLLTEGEEAEDGRSGRLRFDVELLARRLVGATEWALGRPELRHLGVGYFGASTGA
;
A
#
# COMPACT_ATOMS: atom_id res chain seq x y z
N MET A 1 24.06 35.22 -10.01
CA MET A 1 23.92 35.20 -8.54
C MET A 1 23.40 33.82 -8.18
N GLY A 2 24.19 32.97 -7.51
CA GLY A 2 23.77 31.59 -7.21
C GLY A 2 22.56 31.61 -6.27
N ARG A 3 21.46 30.96 -6.67
CA ARG A 3 20.26 30.83 -5.84
C ARG A 3 20.66 30.03 -4.58
N ALA A 4 20.31 30.52 -3.40
CA ALA A 4 20.51 29.76 -2.16
C ALA A 4 19.77 28.42 -2.28
N LYS A 5 20.39 27.34 -1.81
CA LYS A 5 19.77 26.01 -1.77
C LYS A 5 18.49 26.09 -0.94
N LEU A 6 17.39 25.53 -1.44
CA LEU A 6 16.07 25.68 -0.84
C LEU A 6 15.85 24.69 0.32
N PHE A 7 16.44 23.50 0.21
CA PHE A 7 16.34 22.40 1.16
C PHE A 7 17.73 21.98 1.64
N GLN A 8 17.85 21.59 2.90
CA GLN A 8 19.09 21.00 3.41
C GLN A 8 19.32 19.62 2.80
N ASP A 9 18.33 18.74 2.92
CA ASP A 9 18.33 17.38 2.40
C ASP A 9 16.90 16.95 2.00
N ARG A 10 16.73 15.71 1.53
CA ARG A 10 15.40 15.16 1.18
C ARG A 10 14.46 15.09 2.38
N ARG A 11 14.97 14.89 3.60
CA ARG A 11 14.14 14.84 4.80
C ARG A 11 13.60 16.22 5.18
N ASP A 12 14.40 17.28 5.06
CA ASP A 12 13.95 18.66 5.24
C ASP A 12 12.85 19.02 4.23
N ALA A 13 13.06 18.67 2.96
CA ALA A 13 12.04 18.84 1.94
C ALA A 13 10.74 18.09 2.28
N GLY A 14 10.84 16.83 2.74
CA GLY A 14 9.69 16.04 3.19
C GLY A 14 8.95 16.64 4.40
N ARG A 15 9.68 17.12 5.41
CA ARG A 15 9.09 17.81 6.59
C ARG A 15 8.34 19.07 6.20
N ARG A 16 8.85 19.83 5.22
CA ARG A 16 8.17 21.03 4.70
C ARG A 16 6.95 20.65 3.85
N LEU A 17 7.08 19.65 2.98
CA LEU A 17 6.01 19.16 2.11
C LEU A 17 4.82 18.62 2.93
N ALA A 18 5.12 17.93 4.03
CA ALA A 18 4.10 17.42 4.96
C ALA A 18 3.15 18.50 5.49
N ARG A 19 3.62 19.76 5.62
CA ARG A 19 2.78 20.88 6.08
C ARG A 19 1.69 21.24 5.07
N LEU A 20 1.98 21.13 3.77
CA LEU A 20 0.99 21.34 2.71
C LEU A 20 -0.05 20.21 2.66
N LEU A 21 0.33 19.02 3.14
CA LEU A 21 -0.50 17.82 3.09
C LEU A 21 -1.31 17.56 4.36
N SER A 22 -1.23 18.43 5.38
CA SER A 22 -1.84 18.20 6.69
C SER A 22 -3.36 17.98 6.63
N GLY A 23 -4.03 18.55 5.62
CA GLY A 23 -5.47 18.37 5.37
C GLY A 23 -5.87 16.92 5.11
N TYR A 24 -4.96 16.11 4.54
CA TYR A 24 -5.22 14.71 4.24
C TYR A 24 -5.15 13.79 5.44
N ARG A 25 -4.61 14.23 6.59
CA ARG A 25 -4.44 13.39 7.79
C ARG A 25 -5.73 12.68 8.23
N ARG A 26 -6.88 13.36 8.10
CA ARG A 26 -8.20 12.80 8.48
C ARG A 26 -8.70 11.73 7.51
N GLU A 27 -8.14 11.66 6.31
CA GLU A 27 -8.50 10.67 5.29
C GLU A 27 -7.69 9.37 5.43
N ALA A 28 -6.76 9.30 6.41
CA ALA A 28 -5.88 8.16 6.63
C ALA A 28 -5.22 7.67 5.32
N PRO A 29 -4.46 8.53 4.62
CA PRO A 29 -4.01 8.26 3.27
C PRO A 29 -2.96 7.16 3.24
N LEU A 30 -2.81 6.52 2.08
CA LEU A 30 -1.62 5.73 1.75
C LEU A 30 -0.58 6.64 1.11
N VAL A 31 0.65 6.66 1.64
CA VAL A 31 1.76 7.41 1.06
C VAL A 31 2.65 6.45 0.27
N LEU A 32 2.85 6.74 -1.02
CA LEU A 32 3.69 5.97 -1.92
C LEU A 32 4.90 6.80 -2.36
N GLY A 33 6.10 6.38 -1.98
CA GLY A 33 7.34 6.99 -2.46
C GLY A 33 7.79 6.36 -3.77
N LEU A 34 8.18 7.19 -4.75
CA LEU A 34 8.85 6.72 -5.97
C LEU A 34 10.34 6.53 -5.69
N PRO A 35 10.90 5.31 -5.82
CA PRO A 35 12.30 5.11 -5.46
C PRO A 35 13.29 5.77 -6.43
N ARG A 36 14.42 6.25 -5.93
CA ARG A 36 14.90 6.10 -4.55
C ARG A 36 14.66 7.34 -3.69
N GLY A 37 15.05 8.51 -4.19
CA GLY A 37 14.99 9.75 -3.42
C GLY A 37 13.59 10.15 -2.97
N GLY A 38 12.56 9.86 -3.78
CA GLY A 38 11.17 10.09 -3.40
C GLY A 38 10.74 9.38 -2.12
N VAL A 39 11.35 8.24 -1.77
CA VAL A 39 11.03 7.51 -0.53
C VAL A 39 11.50 8.25 0.73
N GLU A 40 12.64 8.96 0.68
CA GLU A 40 13.11 9.76 1.82
C GLU A 40 12.15 10.91 2.15
N VAL A 41 11.67 11.58 1.10
CA VAL A 41 10.66 12.64 1.21
C VAL A 41 9.33 12.04 1.70
N ALA A 42 8.92 10.91 1.10
CA ALA A 42 7.69 10.21 1.45
C ALA A 42 7.64 9.74 2.90
N TYR A 43 8.77 9.28 3.44
CA TYR A 43 8.86 8.85 4.84
C TYR A 43 8.50 9.98 5.81
N GLU A 44 9.03 11.18 5.60
CA GLU A 44 8.71 12.34 6.44
C GLU A 44 7.25 12.78 6.29
N VAL A 45 6.70 12.69 5.08
CA VAL A 45 5.27 12.93 4.82
C VAL A 45 4.40 11.91 5.55
N ALA A 46 4.70 10.62 5.40
CA ALA A 46 3.95 9.52 6.02
C ALA A 46 3.96 9.64 7.55
N ARG A 47 5.14 9.89 8.13
CA ARG A 47 5.32 10.09 9.57
C ARG A 47 4.50 11.25 10.11
N ALA A 48 4.54 12.41 9.45
CA ALA A 48 3.78 13.59 9.87
C ALA A 48 2.26 13.39 9.79
N LEU A 49 1.80 12.60 8.81
CA LEU A 49 0.38 12.26 8.64
C LEU A 49 -0.07 11.08 9.52
N GLY A 50 0.86 10.31 10.10
CA GLY A 50 0.54 9.03 10.76
C GLY A 50 -0.02 8.00 9.77
N ALA A 51 0.46 8.04 8.54
CA ALA A 51 -0.02 7.27 7.39
C ALA A 51 0.93 6.12 7.04
N PRO A 52 0.43 5.01 6.47
CA PRO A 52 1.29 3.95 5.97
C PRO A 52 2.15 4.45 4.80
N LEU A 53 3.43 4.06 4.83
CA LEU A 53 4.38 4.26 3.75
C LEU A 53 4.60 2.94 3.00
N ASP A 54 4.55 2.99 1.68
CA ASP A 54 5.11 1.94 0.83
C ASP A 54 5.79 2.55 -0.41
N VAL A 55 6.32 1.69 -1.28
CA VAL A 55 6.92 2.10 -2.57
C VAL A 55 5.95 1.86 -3.72
N TRP A 56 6.11 2.64 -4.80
CA TRP A 56 5.58 2.28 -6.12
C TRP A 56 6.72 2.21 -7.12
N ILE A 57 7.05 1.01 -7.61
CA ILE A 57 8.22 0.83 -8.46
C ILE A 57 7.91 1.27 -9.88
N VAL A 58 8.71 2.20 -10.40
CA VAL A 58 8.64 2.68 -11.77
C VAL A 58 10.04 2.75 -12.37
N ARG A 59 10.18 2.41 -13.65
CA ARG A 59 11.43 2.49 -14.40
C ARG A 59 11.27 3.30 -15.67
N LYS A 60 12.21 4.21 -15.92
CA LYS A 60 12.32 4.99 -17.16
C LYS A 60 12.67 4.05 -18.32
N LEU A 61 11.99 4.22 -19.44
CA LEU A 61 12.37 3.63 -20.72
C LEU A 61 13.31 4.63 -21.41
N GLY A 62 14.61 4.34 -21.39
CA GLY A 62 15.63 5.18 -22.04
C GLY A 62 15.65 4.96 -23.55
N ALA A 63 15.98 6.00 -24.32
CA ALA A 63 16.17 5.89 -25.76
C ALA A 63 17.36 4.98 -26.11
N PRO A 64 17.31 4.21 -27.22
CA PRO A 64 18.46 3.49 -27.73
C PRO A 64 19.69 4.41 -27.89
N GLY A 65 20.85 4.01 -27.37
CA GLY A 65 22.08 4.79 -27.41
C GLY A 65 22.12 6.02 -26.48
N GLN A 66 21.00 6.42 -25.87
CA GLN A 66 20.91 7.52 -24.91
C GLN A 66 20.00 7.15 -23.71
N PRO A 67 20.45 6.25 -22.82
CA PRO A 67 19.61 5.75 -21.72
C PRO A 67 19.10 6.84 -20.76
N GLU A 68 19.80 7.98 -20.69
CA GLU A 68 19.37 9.11 -19.88
C GLU A 68 18.17 9.87 -20.45
N LEU A 69 17.98 9.83 -21.76
CA LEU A 69 16.82 10.42 -22.43
C LEU A 69 15.62 9.47 -22.31
N GLY A 70 14.68 9.81 -21.43
CA GLY A 70 13.48 9.01 -21.21
C GLY A 70 12.42 9.20 -22.28
N VAL A 71 12.10 8.13 -23.03
CA VAL A 71 11.02 8.09 -24.03
C VAL A 71 9.72 7.52 -23.46
N GLY A 72 9.76 7.04 -22.22
CA GLY A 72 8.62 6.47 -21.53
C GLY A 72 8.97 6.03 -20.12
N ALA A 73 8.03 5.37 -19.46
CA ALA A 73 8.24 4.69 -18.19
C ALA A 73 7.27 3.53 -18.01
N ILE A 74 7.68 2.52 -17.24
CA ILE A 74 6.86 1.35 -16.87
C ILE A 74 6.71 1.27 -15.35
N ALA A 75 5.48 1.07 -14.88
CA ALA A 75 5.15 0.91 -13.46
C ALA A 75 4.91 -0.56 -13.09
N GLU A 76 4.99 -0.88 -11.80
CA GLU A 76 4.80 -2.24 -11.26
C GLU A 76 3.41 -2.86 -11.50
N GLY A 77 2.38 -2.06 -11.78
CA GLY A 77 1.10 -2.59 -12.25
C GLY A 77 1.06 -2.96 -13.73
N GLY A 78 2.19 -2.82 -14.44
CA GLY A 78 2.32 -3.13 -15.86
C GLY A 78 1.93 -1.98 -16.77
N GLU A 79 1.52 -0.82 -16.24
CA GLU A 79 1.25 0.35 -17.07
C GLU A 79 2.53 0.88 -17.70
N VAL A 80 2.47 1.08 -19.02
CA VAL A 80 3.55 1.66 -19.81
C VAL A 80 3.09 3.01 -20.36
N TYR A 81 3.76 4.08 -19.95
CA TYR A 81 3.62 5.39 -20.55
C TYR A 81 4.71 5.59 -21.61
N ILE A 82 4.33 6.00 -22.81
CA ILE A 82 5.23 6.31 -23.93
C ILE A 82 4.99 7.73 -24.42
N ASP A 83 6.06 8.51 -24.57
CA ASP A 83 6.05 9.77 -25.29
C ASP A 83 6.17 9.49 -26.79
N ARG A 84 5.01 9.41 -27.46
CA ARG A 84 4.93 9.10 -28.89
C ARG A 84 5.58 10.17 -29.77
N SER A 85 5.60 11.43 -29.33
CA SER A 85 6.24 12.51 -30.06
C SER A 85 7.76 12.34 -30.07
N LEU A 86 8.35 12.02 -28.92
CA LEU A 86 9.78 11.79 -28.80
C LEU A 86 10.22 10.49 -29.50
N VAL A 87 9.44 9.42 -29.40
CA VAL A 87 9.67 8.16 -30.13
C VAL A 87 9.71 8.40 -31.64
N GLY A 88 8.74 9.16 -32.17
CA GLY A 88 8.68 9.49 -33.59
C GLY A 88 9.85 10.37 -34.05
N LEU A 89 10.25 11.36 -33.24
CA LEU A 89 11.39 12.23 -33.52
C LEU A 89 12.72 11.47 -33.59
N LEU A 90 12.89 10.48 -32.71
CA LEU A 90 14.11 9.67 -32.62
C LEU A 90 14.11 8.47 -33.58
N GLY A 91 13.00 8.23 -34.29
CA GLY A 91 12.88 7.10 -35.23
C GLY A 91 12.93 5.73 -34.55
N ILE A 92 12.50 5.64 -33.28
CA ILE A 92 12.56 4.39 -32.52
C ILE A 92 11.46 3.45 -33.02
N SER A 93 11.84 2.25 -33.43
CA SER A 93 10.89 1.23 -33.88
C SER A 93 10.11 0.62 -32.72
N GLU A 94 8.91 0.08 -33.01
CA GLU A 94 8.11 -0.64 -32.01
C GLU A 94 8.84 -1.85 -31.43
N ALA A 95 9.68 -2.52 -32.25
CA ALA A 95 10.48 -3.66 -31.79
C ALA A 95 11.55 -3.23 -30.77
N GLU A 96 12.26 -2.13 -31.01
CA GLU A 96 13.22 -1.57 -30.05
C GLU A 96 12.51 -1.13 -28.76
N LEU A 97 11.36 -0.47 -28.88
CA LEU A 97 10.59 -0.02 -27.73
C LEU A 97 10.10 -1.20 -26.88
N ALA A 98 9.60 -2.26 -27.51
CA ALA A 98 9.18 -3.48 -26.83
C ALA A 98 10.35 -4.16 -26.11
N ALA A 99 11.54 -4.21 -26.71
CA ALA A 99 12.74 -4.74 -26.08
C ALA A 99 13.15 -3.94 -24.83
N ILE A 100 13.14 -2.60 -24.93
CA ILE A 100 13.41 -1.71 -23.79
C ILE A 100 12.37 -1.93 -22.68
N ALA A 101 11.08 -1.98 -23.02
CA ALA A 101 10.00 -2.19 -22.06
C ALA A 101 10.15 -3.54 -21.33
N ALA A 102 10.44 -4.62 -22.05
CA ALA A 102 10.65 -5.94 -21.46
C ALA A 102 11.85 -5.97 -20.49
N GLN A 103 12.97 -5.33 -20.87
CA GLN A 103 14.14 -5.22 -20.01
C GLN A 103 13.80 -4.43 -18.73
N GLN A 104 13.09 -3.31 -18.85
CA GLN A 104 12.71 -2.52 -17.68
C GLN A 104 11.64 -3.19 -16.83
N ALA A 105 10.73 -4.00 -17.39
CA ALA A 105 9.78 -4.80 -16.63
C ALA A 105 10.49 -5.78 -15.68
N ALA A 106 11.54 -6.45 -16.15
CA ALA A 106 12.34 -7.34 -15.30
C ALA A 106 13.11 -6.58 -14.19
N GLU A 107 13.49 -5.31 -14.41
CA GLU A 107 14.04 -4.44 -13.37
C GLU A 107 12.97 -3.97 -12.38
N VAL A 108 11.75 -3.68 -12.84
CA VAL A 108 10.61 -3.35 -11.99
C VAL A 108 10.31 -4.50 -11.04
N GLU A 109 10.18 -5.74 -11.55
CA GLU A 109 9.96 -6.91 -10.70
C GLU A 109 11.06 -7.13 -9.66
N ARG A 110 12.32 -6.94 -10.06
CA ARG A 110 13.47 -6.99 -9.12
C ARG A 110 13.36 -5.91 -8.05
N GLY A 111 12.96 -4.69 -8.42
CA GLY A 111 12.71 -3.60 -7.48
C GLY A 111 11.57 -3.92 -6.50
N VAL A 112 10.47 -4.50 -6.99
CA VAL A 112 9.33 -4.93 -6.17
C VAL A 112 9.79 -5.98 -5.15
N ARG A 113 10.48 -7.04 -5.60
CA ARG A 113 11.01 -8.07 -4.69
C ARG A 113 12.00 -7.50 -3.69
N LYS A 114 12.84 -6.54 -4.09
CA LYS A 114 13.84 -5.92 -3.22
C LYS A 114 13.23 -5.08 -2.10
N PHE A 115 12.28 -4.20 -2.41
CA PHE A 115 11.76 -3.23 -1.46
C PHE A 115 10.46 -3.67 -0.78
N ARG A 116 9.61 -4.42 -1.49
CA ARG A 116 8.36 -4.96 -0.96
C ARG A 116 8.52 -6.38 -0.40
N GLY A 117 9.45 -7.17 -0.92
CA GLY A 117 9.59 -8.58 -0.54
C GLY A 117 8.32 -9.36 -0.88
N ASP A 118 7.87 -10.20 0.04
CA ASP A 118 6.62 -10.95 -0.09
C ASP A 118 5.38 -10.17 0.40
N ARG A 119 5.55 -8.91 0.83
CA ARG A 119 4.40 -8.10 1.27
C ARG A 119 3.44 -7.88 0.09
N PRO A 120 2.12 -8.00 0.29
CA PRO A 120 1.17 -7.72 -0.76
C PRO A 120 1.22 -6.24 -1.16
N VAL A 121 0.79 -5.95 -2.40
CA VAL A 121 0.53 -4.58 -2.83
C VAL A 121 -0.49 -3.94 -1.89
N PRO A 122 -0.26 -2.72 -1.39
CA PRO A 122 -1.17 -2.06 -0.47
C PRO A 122 -2.55 -1.82 -1.13
N PRO A 123 -3.65 -1.81 -0.36
CA PRO A 123 -4.96 -1.53 -0.90
C PRO A 123 -5.01 -0.10 -1.46
N ILE A 124 -5.47 0.04 -2.71
CA ILE A 124 -5.56 1.33 -3.41
C ILE A 124 -7.02 1.70 -3.67
N GLU A 125 -7.87 0.72 -3.98
CA GLU A 125 -9.28 0.96 -4.28
C GLU A 125 -9.99 1.68 -3.12
N GLY A 126 -10.65 2.79 -3.43
CA GLY A 126 -11.37 3.61 -2.45
C GLY A 126 -10.48 4.35 -1.43
N GLN A 127 -9.15 4.29 -1.55
CA GLN A 127 -8.22 4.98 -0.65
C GLN A 127 -7.84 6.37 -1.18
N THR A 128 -7.48 7.28 -0.28
CA THR A 128 -6.73 8.48 -0.65
C THR A 128 -5.25 8.10 -0.74
N VAL A 129 -4.66 8.24 -1.92
CA VAL A 129 -3.26 7.88 -2.22
C VAL A 129 -2.47 9.15 -2.50
N ILE A 130 -1.34 9.32 -1.82
CA ILE A 130 -0.39 10.42 -2.04
C ILE A 130 0.89 9.83 -2.65
N VAL A 131 1.18 10.18 -3.89
CA VAL A 131 2.41 9.78 -4.60
C VAL A 131 3.46 10.88 -4.41
N VAL A 132 4.63 10.50 -3.92
CA VAL A 132 5.70 11.42 -3.54
C VAL A 132 6.97 11.15 -4.36
N ASP A 133 7.56 12.22 -4.91
CA ASP A 133 8.87 12.21 -5.56
C ASP A 133 9.74 13.37 -5.06
N ASP A 134 11.07 13.26 -5.15
CA ASP A 134 12.01 14.26 -4.63
C ASP A 134 12.17 15.50 -5.53
N GLY A 135 11.74 15.39 -6.78
CA GLY A 135 11.55 16.52 -7.68
C GLY A 135 11.13 16.07 -9.08
N ILE A 136 10.45 16.96 -9.80
CA ILE A 136 9.86 16.62 -11.11
C ILE A 136 10.36 17.57 -12.20
N ALA A 137 11.33 17.12 -12.99
CA ALA A 137 11.85 17.86 -14.13
C ALA A 137 11.04 17.62 -15.42
N THR A 138 10.87 16.37 -15.83
CA THR A 138 10.11 15.99 -17.05
C THR A 138 8.81 15.26 -16.73
N GLY A 139 8.78 14.50 -15.63
CA GLY A 139 7.57 13.86 -15.09
C GLY A 139 7.14 12.56 -15.77
N GLY A 140 7.92 11.98 -16.69
CA GLY A 140 7.55 10.72 -17.36
C GLY A 140 7.35 9.54 -16.40
N THR A 141 8.29 9.34 -15.46
CA THR A 141 8.20 8.33 -14.39
C THR A 141 6.95 8.55 -13.53
N VAL A 142 6.76 9.78 -13.06
CA VAL A 142 5.59 10.15 -12.24
C VAL A 142 4.29 9.89 -13.00
N ARG A 143 4.21 10.23 -14.29
CA ARG A 143 3.00 9.98 -15.09
C ARG A 143 2.67 8.51 -15.20
N ALA A 144 3.65 7.64 -15.42
CA ALA A 144 3.43 6.19 -15.43
C ALA A 144 2.87 5.71 -14.09
N ALA A 145 3.45 6.16 -12.97
CA ALA A 145 2.94 5.83 -11.64
C ALA A 145 1.47 6.25 -11.46
N LEU A 146 1.16 7.50 -11.81
CA LEU A 146 -0.17 8.08 -11.61
C LEU A 146 -1.24 7.37 -12.46
N ARG A 147 -0.94 7.08 -13.74
CA ARG A 147 -1.88 6.36 -14.62
C ARG A 147 -2.13 4.93 -14.15
N ASP A 148 -1.08 4.25 -13.71
CA ASP A 148 -1.18 2.90 -13.15
C ASP A 148 -2.06 2.87 -11.89
N LEU A 149 -1.83 3.83 -10.99
CA LEU A 149 -2.61 3.98 -9.76
C LEU A 149 -4.06 4.38 -10.04
N ARG A 150 -4.32 5.25 -11.03
CA ARG A 150 -5.68 5.68 -11.40
C ARG A 150 -6.55 4.51 -11.86
N LYS A 151 -5.98 3.52 -12.55
CA LYS A 151 -6.68 2.29 -12.98
C LYS A 151 -7.16 1.42 -11.81
N ARG A 152 -6.61 1.64 -10.62
CA ARG A 152 -6.95 0.90 -9.39
C ARG A 152 -8.02 1.62 -8.55
N SER A 153 -8.67 2.62 -9.14
CA SER A 153 -9.83 3.33 -8.56
C SER A 153 -9.62 3.86 -7.14
N PRO A 154 -8.56 4.64 -6.87
CA PRO A 154 -8.43 5.35 -5.60
C PRO A 154 -9.59 6.34 -5.44
N ARG A 155 -10.03 6.55 -4.19
CA ARG A 155 -10.99 7.63 -3.86
C ARG A 155 -10.42 8.99 -4.24
N ARG A 156 -9.11 9.17 -4.02
CA ARG A 156 -8.38 10.38 -4.38
C ARG A 156 -6.94 10.05 -4.68
N LEU A 157 -6.39 10.59 -5.75
CA LEU A 157 -4.99 10.49 -6.11
C LEU A 157 -4.35 11.89 -6.03
N VAL A 158 -3.32 12.03 -5.20
CA VAL A 158 -2.62 13.29 -4.95
C VAL A 158 -1.16 13.13 -5.35
N LEU A 159 -0.62 14.08 -6.11
CA LEU A 159 0.82 14.17 -6.37
C LEU A 159 1.45 15.15 -5.39
N ALA A 160 2.56 14.78 -4.75
CA ALA A 160 3.31 15.68 -3.89
C ALA A 160 4.80 15.68 -4.25
N THR A 161 5.41 16.86 -4.35
CA THR A 161 6.84 16.98 -4.62
C THR A 161 7.40 18.29 -4.06
N PRO A 162 8.67 18.34 -3.65
CA PRO A 162 9.29 19.59 -3.18
C PRO A 162 9.49 20.61 -4.29
N VAL A 163 9.91 20.18 -5.48
CA VAL A 163 10.25 21.08 -6.59
C VAL A 163 9.83 20.48 -7.93
N ALA A 164 9.29 21.30 -8.82
CA ALA A 164 8.93 20.85 -10.15
C ALA A 164 9.00 21.94 -11.21
N ALA A 165 9.10 21.52 -12.47
CA ALA A 165 8.91 22.40 -13.61
C ALA A 165 7.41 22.70 -13.78
N PRO A 166 7.00 23.99 -13.92
CA PRO A 166 5.60 24.37 -14.08
C PRO A 166 4.90 23.67 -15.27
N SER A 167 5.64 23.45 -16.36
CA SER A 167 5.15 22.74 -17.55
C SER A 167 4.82 21.28 -17.25
N SER A 168 5.68 20.60 -16.48
CA SER A 168 5.43 19.22 -16.04
C SER A 168 4.24 19.13 -15.10
N LEU A 169 4.14 20.02 -14.10
CA LEU A 169 2.99 20.03 -13.19
C LEU A 169 1.68 20.30 -13.93
N SER A 170 1.63 21.31 -14.81
CA SER A 170 0.44 21.63 -15.60
C SER A 170 -0.10 20.42 -16.36
N SER A 171 0.80 19.57 -16.86
CA SER A 171 0.46 18.36 -17.59
C SER A 171 0.10 17.17 -16.68
N LEU A 172 0.66 17.10 -15.47
CA LEU A 172 0.38 16.05 -14.48
C LEU A 172 -0.88 16.32 -13.67
N CYS A 173 -1.25 17.59 -13.44
CA CYS A 173 -2.48 18.00 -12.74
C CYS A 173 -3.75 17.41 -13.37
N ARG A 174 -3.70 17.02 -14.65
CA ARG A 174 -4.83 16.38 -15.35
C ARG A 174 -5.01 14.90 -14.99
N GLU A 175 -4.01 14.27 -14.39
CA GLU A 175 -4.00 12.84 -14.03
C GLU A 175 -4.40 12.62 -12.57
N VAL A 176 -4.49 13.69 -11.77
CA VAL A 176 -4.66 13.65 -10.31
C VAL A 176 -5.76 14.57 -9.83
N ASP A 177 -6.23 14.32 -8.61
CA ASP A 177 -7.28 15.10 -7.95
C ASP A 177 -6.70 16.24 -7.10
N GLY A 178 -5.38 16.25 -6.87
CA GLY A 178 -4.68 17.29 -6.12
C GLY A 178 -3.18 17.26 -6.36
N VAL A 179 -2.55 18.43 -6.22
CA VAL A 179 -1.10 18.60 -6.30
C VAL A 179 -0.62 19.42 -5.10
N ALA A 180 0.46 18.97 -4.47
CA ALA A 180 1.22 19.74 -3.49
C ALA A 180 2.65 19.92 -3.99
N CYS A 181 3.02 21.15 -4.34
CA CYS A 181 4.38 21.52 -4.71
C CYS A 181 4.85 22.68 -3.84
N ILE A 182 6.10 22.65 -3.36
CA ILE A 182 6.66 23.78 -2.58
C ILE A 182 7.19 24.86 -3.52
N GLU A 183 7.94 24.47 -4.56
CA GLU A 183 8.57 25.40 -5.50
C GLU A 183 8.31 24.97 -6.96
N GLU A 184 7.75 25.87 -7.75
CA GLU A 184 7.61 25.72 -9.19
C GLU A 184 8.61 26.64 -9.90
N ASP A 185 9.67 26.08 -10.48
CA ASP A 185 10.72 26.86 -11.13
C ASP A 185 10.76 26.61 -12.66
N PRO A 186 10.42 27.60 -13.49
CA PRO A 186 10.54 27.51 -14.96
C PRO A 186 11.97 27.20 -15.44
N SER A 187 12.98 27.50 -14.63
CA SER A 187 14.41 27.29 -14.91
C SER A 187 14.98 26.00 -14.32
N LEU A 188 14.14 25.08 -13.84
CA LEU A 188 14.54 23.79 -13.28
C LEU A 188 15.37 22.96 -14.28
N GLN A 189 16.70 22.96 -14.10
CA GLN A 189 17.64 22.14 -14.89
C GLN A 189 17.95 20.79 -14.23
N ALA A 190 18.11 20.78 -12.89
CA ALA A 190 18.46 19.60 -12.13
C ALA A 190 17.84 19.66 -10.73
N ILE A 191 17.26 18.55 -10.28
CA ILE A 191 16.63 18.46 -8.95
C ILE A 191 17.63 18.74 -7.83
N GLY A 192 18.84 18.18 -7.92
CA GLY A 192 19.90 18.38 -6.93
C GLY A 192 20.38 19.83 -6.79
N ALA A 193 20.02 20.74 -7.71
CA ALA A 193 20.32 22.15 -7.56
C ALA A 193 19.60 22.79 -6.35
N TYR A 194 18.51 22.21 -5.86
CA TYR A 194 17.68 22.76 -4.77
C TYR A 194 18.06 22.24 -3.39
N TYR A 195 18.92 21.23 -3.32
CA TYR A 195 19.33 20.56 -2.10
C TYR A 195 20.79 20.88 -1.76
N GLU A 196 21.09 21.19 -0.50
CA GLU A 196 22.47 21.29 -0.02
C GLU A 196 23.17 19.93 -0.09
N ASP A 197 22.50 18.88 0.41
CA ASP A 197 22.88 17.48 0.26
C ASP A 197 21.87 16.74 -0.64
N PHE A 198 22.35 16.32 -1.81
CA PHE A 198 21.61 15.49 -2.76
C PHE A 198 22.32 14.15 -3.02
N SER A 199 23.02 13.63 -2.03
CA SER A 199 23.67 12.31 -2.09
C SER A 199 22.69 11.24 -2.54
N GLN A 200 23.19 10.22 -3.24
CA GLN A 200 22.34 9.17 -3.79
C GLN A 200 21.77 8.31 -2.66
N THR A 201 20.44 8.26 -2.55
CA THR A 201 19.76 7.32 -1.66
C THR A 201 20.10 5.88 -2.09
N SER A 202 20.64 5.09 -1.16
CA SER A 202 20.93 3.68 -1.41
C SER A 202 19.68 2.80 -1.29
N ASP A 203 19.75 1.59 -1.83
CA ASP A 203 18.65 0.64 -1.72
C ASP A 203 18.44 0.20 -0.25
N GLU A 204 19.53 0.11 0.53
CA GLU A 204 19.50 -0.20 1.96
C GLU A 204 18.79 0.90 2.75
N ALA A 205 19.06 2.16 2.42
CA ALA A 205 18.39 3.30 3.05
C ALA A 205 16.88 3.28 2.77
N VAL A 206 16.47 2.96 1.54
CA VAL A 206 15.04 2.78 1.19
C VAL A 206 14.41 1.67 2.05
N SER A 207 15.04 0.49 2.10
CA SER A 207 14.54 -0.64 2.91
C SER A 207 14.45 -0.31 4.40
N GLN A 208 15.43 0.42 4.94
CA GLN A 208 15.43 0.86 6.33
C GLN A 208 14.28 1.82 6.62
N LEU A 209 14.04 2.81 5.76
CA LEU A 209 12.94 3.78 5.92
C LEU A 209 11.57 3.11 5.87
N LEU A 210 11.39 2.12 4.98
CA LEU A 210 10.15 1.34 4.91
C LEU A 210 9.91 0.54 6.20
N ALA A 211 10.97 -0.09 6.74
CA ALA A 211 10.88 -0.83 7.99
C ALA A 211 10.67 0.10 9.21
N GLU A 212 11.28 1.29 9.22
CA GLU A 212 11.06 2.33 10.22
C GLU A 212 9.61 2.81 10.22
N ALA A 213 9.08 3.18 9.06
CA ALA A 213 7.69 3.62 8.92
C ALA A 213 6.69 2.55 9.41
N GLN A 214 6.94 1.28 9.10
CA GLN A 214 6.10 0.18 9.60
C GLN A 214 6.12 0.04 11.12
N ARG A 215 7.26 0.32 11.77
CA ARG A 215 7.39 0.28 13.24
C ARG A 215 6.76 1.49 13.92
N GLU A 216 6.80 2.65 13.27
CA GLU A 216 6.27 3.92 13.77
C GLU A 216 4.76 4.09 13.59
N LEU A 217 4.18 3.39 12.62
CA LEU A 217 2.73 3.24 12.56
C LEU A 217 2.24 2.75 13.92
N PRO A 218 1.17 3.36 14.48
CA PRO A 218 0.62 2.96 15.75
C PRO A 218 0.48 1.44 15.75
N ARG A 219 1.32 0.78 16.55
CA ARG A 219 1.12 -0.63 16.79
C ARG A 219 -0.26 -0.75 17.39
N PRO A 220 -0.97 -1.84 17.06
CA PRO A 220 -2.14 -2.16 17.84
C PRO A 220 -1.82 -2.01 19.34
N PRO A 221 -2.53 -1.16 20.15
CA PRO A 221 -2.37 -1.17 21.60
C PRO A 221 -2.27 -2.60 22.14
N GLU A 222 -1.40 -2.84 23.11
CA GLU A 222 -1.18 -4.20 23.62
C GLU A 222 -2.50 -4.86 24.03
N GLY A 223 -2.91 -5.83 23.23
CA GLY A 223 -4.06 -6.70 23.42
C GLY A 223 -3.65 -8.01 22.77
N SER A 224 -3.29 -8.99 23.59
CA SER A 224 -2.71 -10.24 23.12
C SER A 224 -3.66 -10.93 22.15
N GLU A 225 -3.28 -11.04 20.88
CA GLU A 225 -3.79 -12.10 20.01
C GLU A 225 -3.45 -13.41 20.69
N ARG A 226 -4.46 -14.14 21.16
CA ARG A 226 -4.26 -15.43 21.83
C ARG A 226 -4.90 -16.52 20.99
N PRO A 227 -4.19 -17.65 20.78
CA PRO A 227 -4.84 -18.82 20.23
C PRO A 227 -5.90 -19.31 21.22
N PHE A 228 -7.09 -19.58 20.70
CA PHE A 228 -8.22 -20.12 21.43
C PHE A 228 -8.77 -21.36 20.73
N CYS A 229 -9.38 -22.20 21.55
CA CYS A 229 -10.25 -23.26 21.07
C CYS A 229 -11.70 -22.83 21.34
N VAL A 230 -12.42 -22.51 20.28
CA VAL A 230 -13.84 -22.14 20.32
C VAL A 230 -14.65 -23.42 20.43
N GLN A 231 -15.39 -23.56 21.52
CA GLN A 231 -16.25 -24.72 21.75
C GLN A 231 -17.63 -24.46 21.13
N ALA A 232 -17.92 -25.10 20.01
CA ALA A 232 -19.19 -25.01 19.29
C ALA A 232 -19.93 -26.35 19.37
N GLY A 233 -20.71 -26.51 20.44
CA GLY A 233 -21.32 -27.80 20.80
C GLY A 233 -20.25 -28.80 21.22
N THR A 234 -20.13 -29.92 20.50
CA THR A 234 -19.11 -30.95 20.73
C THR A 234 -17.80 -30.71 19.98
N ALA A 235 -17.72 -29.68 19.13
CA ALA A 235 -16.53 -29.41 18.34
C ALA A 235 -15.61 -28.37 18.97
N ALA A 236 -14.33 -28.69 18.91
CA ALA A 236 -13.21 -27.87 19.32
C ALA A 236 -12.61 -27.19 18.08
N LEU A 237 -12.99 -25.93 17.84
CA LEU A 237 -12.59 -25.19 16.64
C LEU A 237 -11.38 -24.29 16.93
N PRO A 238 -10.30 -24.35 16.16
CA PRO A 238 -9.15 -23.48 16.37
C PRO A 238 -9.46 -22.04 15.94
N GLY A 239 -9.07 -21.07 16.75
CA GLY A 239 -9.24 -19.66 16.44
C GLY A 239 -8.24 -18.74 17.11
N ASP A 240 -8.21 -17.50 16.66
CA ASP A 240 -7.37 -16.40 17.10
C ASP A 240 -8.28 -15.26 17.56
N LEU A 241 -8.18 -14.88 18.83
CA LEU A 241 -8.97 -13.80 19.43
C LEU A 241 -8.05 -12.64 19.77
N ALA A 242 -8.39 -11.45 19.26
CA ALA A 242 -7.70 -10.21 19.58
C ALA A 242 -8.71 -9.22 20.19
N ILE A 243 -8.43 -8.75 21.41
CA ILE A 243 -9.28 -7.82 22.15
C ILE A 243 -8.48 -6.55 22.46
N PRO A 244 -8.86 -5.37 21.96
CA PRO A 244 -8.25 -4.11 22.37
C PRO A 244 -8.71 -3.71 23.77
N GLU A 245 -7.90 -2.96 24.52
CA GLU A 245 -8.20 -2.53 25.92
C GLU A 245 -9.59 -1.88 26.10
N ARG A 246 -10.07 -1.19 25.06
CA ARG A 246 -11.39 -0.53 25.04
C ARG A 246 -12.21 -0.97 23.83
N ALA A 247 -12.46 -2.27 23.74
CA ALA A 247 -13.28 -2.83 22.67
C ALA A 247 -14.68 -2.18 22.63
N ARG A 248 -15.10 -1.76 21.44
CA ARG A 248 -16.42 -1.13 21.19
C ARG A 248 -17.45 -2.11 20.64
N GLY A 249 -16.99 -3.24 20.14
CA GLY A 249 -17.76 -4.29 19.49
C GLY A 249 -16.87 -5.49 19.20
N LEU A 250 -17.48 -6.61 18.83
CA LEU A 250 -16.79 -7.83 18.42
C LEU A 250 -17.17 -8.14 16.96
N VAL A 251 -16.19 -8.44 16.12
CA VAL A 251 -16.41 -8.96 14.77
C VAL A 251 -15.97 -10.42 14.71
N ILE A 252 -16.91 -11.31 14.41
CA ILE A 252 -16.66 -12.74 14.23
C ILE A 252 -16.50 -13.01 12.74
N PHE A 253 -15.37 -13.59 12.36
CA PHE A 253 -15.07 -13.94 10.97
C PHE A 253 -15.65 -15.31 10.65
N ALA A 254 -16.68 -15.33 9.81
CA ALA A 254 -17.22 -16.53 9.20
C ALA A 254 -16.51 -16.73 7.85
N HIS A 255 -15.51 -17.61 7.80
CA HIS A 255 -14.79 -17.93 6.56
C HIS A 255 -14.94 -19.41 6.22
N GLY A 256 -15.08 -19.69 4.92
CA GLY A 256 -15.20 -21.07 4.41
C GLY A 256 -13.86 -21.79 4.30
N SER A 257 -13.91 -23.12 4.08
CA SER A 257 -12.71 -23.95 3.87
C SER A 257 -11.83 -23.37 2.76
N GLY A 258 -10.57 -23.08 3.05
CA GLY A 258 -9.64 -22.45 2.10
C GLY A 258 -9.42 -20.95 2.29
N SER A 259 -10.17 -20.28 3.16
CA SER A 259 -9.89 -18.90 3.62
C SER A 259 -9.82 -18.81 5.14
N GLY A 260 -9.25 -19.85 5.76
CA GLY A 260 -9.15 -20.06 7.20
C GLY A 260 -8.55 -18.89 8.00
N ARG A 261 -8.44 -19.07 9.32
CA ARG A 261 -7.87 -18.06 10.24
C ARG A 261 -6.46 -17.59 9.86
N ARG A 262 -5.71 -18.42 9.12
CA ARG A 262 -4.37 -18.13 8.61
C ARG A 262 -4.34 -17.34 7.29
N SER A 263 -5.48 -17.01 6.70
CA SER A 263 -5.57 -16.25 5.45
C SER A 263 -4.99 -14.84 5.63
N PRO A 264 -3.93 -14.45 4.87
CA PRO A 264 -3.33 -13.11 4.98
C PRO A 264 -4.34 -11.98 4.74
N ARG A 265 -5.31 -12.21 3.84
CA ARG A 265 -6.39 -11.26 3.56
C ARG A 265 -7.28 -11.03 4.78
N ASN A 266 -7.75 -12.12 5.41
CA ASN A 266 -8.65 -12.02 6.57
C ASN A 266 -7.92 -11.44 7.78
N ARG A 267 -6.65 -11.80 7.98
CA ARG A 267 -5.81 -11.19 9.04
C ARG A 267 -5.61 -9.70 8.82
N SER A 268 -5.37 -9.26 7.59
CA SER A 268 -5.27 -7.83 7.27
C SER A 268 -6.57 -7.06 7.56
N VAL A 269 -7.73 -7.63 7.21
CA VAL A 269 -9.04 -7.04 7.56
C VAL A 269 -9.25 -7.02 9.08
N ALA A 270 -8.91 -8.12 9.77
CA ALA A 270 -9.01 -8.23 11.22
C ALA A 270 -8.13 -7.18 11.92
N GLU A 271 -6.88 -7.05 11.51
CA GLU A 271 -5.97 -6.01 12.01
C GLU A 271 -6.53 -4.60 11.77
N ALA A 272 -7.13 -4.34 10.60
CA ALA A 272 -7.76 -3.06 10.32
C ALA A 272 -8.93 -2.79 11.29
N LEU A 273 -9.88 -3.73 11.44
CA LEU A 273 -11.01 -3.60 12.37
C LEU A 273 -10.53 -3.41 13.82
N TRP A 274 -9.52 -4.18 14.18
CA TRP A 274 -8.90 -4.14 15.49
C TRP A 274 -8.27 -2.76 15.76
N ARG A 275 -7.59 -2.16 14.78
CA ARG A 275 -7.06 -0.78 14.87
C ARG A 275 -8.16 0.26 15.08
N TRP A 276 -9.38 -0.01 14.65
CA TRP A 276 -10.56 0.81 14.93
C TRP A 276 -11.25 0.46 16.27
N GLY A 277 -10.58 -0.28 17.17
CA GLY A 277 -11.09 -0.58 18.51
C GLY A 277 -12.21 -1.62 18.54
N LEU A 278 -12.26 -2.51 17.54
CA LEU A 278 -13.16 -3.67 17.54
C LEU A 278 -12.37 -4.92 17.94
N ALA A 279 -12.93 -5.76 18.82
CA ALA A 279 -12.40 -7.10 19.01
C ALA A 279 -12.63 -7.94 17.75
N THR A 280 -11.73 -8.87 17.45
CA THR A 280 -11.86 -9.76 16.28
C THR A 280 -11.65 -11.21 16.68
N LEU A 281 -12.56 -12.09 16.25
CA LEU A 281 -12.46 -13.54 16.41
C LEU A 281 -12.35 -14.19 15.03
N LEU A 282 -11.20 -14.78 14.74
CA LEU A 282 -10.95 -15.55 13.52
C LEU A 282 -10.91 -17.02 13.90
N PHE A 283 -11.82 -17.85 13.40
CA PHE A 283 -11.86 -19.27 13.78
C PHE A 283 -12.24 -20.14 12.59
N ASP A 284 -11.73 -21.35 12.52
CA ASP A 284 -12.09 -22.28 11.45
C ASP A 284 -13.44 -22.94 11.74
N LEU A 285 -14.32 -22.99 10.74
CA LEU A 285 -15.67 -23.59 10.88
C LEU A 285 -15.63 -25.13 10.96
N LEU A 286 -14.52 -25.74 10.54
CA LEU A 286 -14.28 -27.17 10.61
C LEU A 286 -13.15 -27.44 11.62
N THR A 287 -13.24 -28.57 12.31
CA THR A 287 -12.13 -29.13 13.08
C THR A 287 -10.99 -29.58 12.16
N GLU A 288 -9.79 -29.78 12.71
CA GLU A 288 -8.65 -30.25 11.90
C GLU A 288 -8.92 -31.59 11.19
N GLY A 289 -9.69 -32.49 11.82
CA GLY A 289 -10.11 -33.76 11.22
C GLY A 289 -11.11 -33.58 10.09
N GLU A 290 -12.13 -32.73 10.29
CA GLU A 290 -13.13 -32.38 9.28
C GLU A 290 -12.47 -31.66 8.08
N GLU A 291 -11.53 -30.74 8.31
CA GLU A 291 -10.78 -30.04 7.26
C GLU A 291 -9.95 -31.03 6.41
N ALA A 292 -9.35 -32.05 7.03
CA ALA A 292 -8.60 -33.10 6.32
C ALA A 292 -9.51 -34.05 5.50
N GLU A 293 -10.74 -34.30 5.96
CA GLU A 293 -11.76 -35.01 5.18
C GLU A 293 -12.26 -34.15 4.01
N ASP A 294 -12.56 -32.89 4.27
CA ASP A 294 -13.06 -31.95 3.28
C ASP A 294 -12.02 -31.63 2.19
N GLY A 295 -10.73 -31.59 2.53
CA GLY A 295 -9.66 -31.45 1.55
C GLY A 295 -9.64 -32.54 0.47
N ARG A 296 -10.23 -33.72 0.76
CA ARG A 296 -10.36 -34.83 -0.18
C ARG A 296 -11.72 -34.89 -0.87
N SER A 297 -12.79 -34.60 -0.12
CA SER A 297 -14.17 -34.79 -0.59
C SER A 297 -14.83 -33.51 -1.11
N GLY A 298 -14.42 -32.35 -0.61
CA GLY A 298 -15.04 -31.05 -0.85
C GLY A 298 -16.50 -30.95 -0.37
N ARG A 299 -16.96 -31.87 0.49
CA ARG A 299 -18.38 -31.99 0.86
C ARG A 299 -18.77 -31.04 2.00
N LEU A 300 -17.96 -30.98 3.06
CA LEU A 300 -18.28 -30.26 4.29
C LEU A 300 -18.27 -28.75 4.08
N ARG A 301 -17.46 -28.25 3.15
CA ARG A 301 -17.43 -26.82 2.80
C ARG A 301 -18.72 -26.28 2.18
N PHE A 302 -19.60 -27.17 1.72
CA PHE A 302 -20.92 -26.81 1.20
C PHE A 302 -22.06 -27.29 2.12
N ASP A 303 -21.74 -27.86 3.28
CA ASP A 303 -22.71 -28.23 4.30
C ASP A 303 -23.10 -26.98 5.11
N VAL A 304 -23.96 -26.15 4.52
CA VAL A 304 -24.37 -24.85 5.09
C VAL A 304 -24.98 -25.03 6.49
N GLU A 305 -25.69 -26.13 6.74
CA GLU A 305 -26.33 -26.39 8.03
C GLU A 305 -25.28 -26.67 9.12
N LEU A 306 -24.25 -27.47 8.81
CA LEU A 306 -23.10 -27.67 9.70
C LEU A 306 -22.39 -26.34 9.97
N LEU A 307 -22.03 -25.60 8.92
CA LEU A 307 -21.30 -24.33 9.04
C LEU A 307 -22.09 -23.28 9.84
N ALA A 308 -23.40 -23.18 9.63
CA ALA A 308 -24.27 -22.29 10.39
C ALA A 308 -24.32 -22.67 11.87
N ARG A 309 -24.44 -23.96 12.21
CA ARG A 309 -24.38 -24.42 13.61
C ARG A 309 -23.05 -24.08 14.27
N ARG A 310 -21.94 -24.21 13.53
CA ARG A 310 -20.59 -23.88 14.02
C ARG A 310 -20.46 -22.40 14.31
N LEU A 311 -20.99 -21.56 13.42
CA LEU A 311 -21.01 -20.11 13.61
C LEU A 311 -21.87 -19.70 14.82
N VAL A 312 -23.08 -20.25 14.96
CA VAL A 312 -23.93 -19.99 16.14
C VAL A 312 -23.22 -20.41 17.43
N GLY A 313 -22.62 -21.60 17.46
CA GLY A 313 -21.87 -22.07 18.63
C GLY A 313 -20.66 -21.18 18.95
N ALA A 314 -19.96 -20.66 17.94
CA ALA A 314 -18.88 -19.69 18.14
C ALA A 314 -19.38 -18.36 18.71
N THR A 315 -20.55 -17.89 18.28
CA THR A 315 -21.19 -16.70 18.83
C THR A 315 -21.59 -16.90 20.29
N GLU A 316 -22.24 -18.01 20.61
CA GLU A 316 -22.61 -18.36 21.99
C GLU A 316 -21.37 -18.47 22.89
N TRP A 317 -20.32 -19.13 22.41
CA TRP A 317 -19.04 -19.20 23.09
C TRP A 317 -18.48 -17.81 23.39
N ALA A 318 -18.50 -16.90 22.41
CA ALA A 318 -18.02 -15.53 22.60
C ALA A 318 -18.86 -14.78 23.63
N LEU A 319 -20.19 -14.86 23.53
CA LEU A 319 -21.12 -14.21 24.47
C LEU A 319 -21.04 -14.79 25.90
N GLY A 320 -20.57 -16.02 26.06
CA GLY A 320 -20.31 -16.63 27.37
C GLY A 320 -19.08 -16.05 28.09
N ARG A 321 -18.19 -15.34 27.40
CA ARG A 321 -16.95 -14.82 28.00
C ARG A 321 -17.17 -13.48 28.70
N PRO A 322 -16.69 -13.28 29.94
CA PRO A 322 -16.84 -12.02 30.66
C PRO A 322 -16.29 -10.79 29.90
N GLU A 323 -15.19 -10.99 29.18
CA GLU A 323 -14.47 -9.97 28.42
C GLU A 323 -15.19 -9.55 27.11
N LEU A 324 -16.13 -10.37 26.61
CA LEU A 324 -16.79 -10.15 25.31
C LEU A 324 -18.30 -9.94 25.44
N ARG A 325 -18.95 -10.46 26.48
CA ARG A 325 -20.41 -10.48 26.66
C ARG A 325 -21.10 -9.10 26.63
N HIS A 326 -20.35 -8.03 26.82
CA HIS A 326 -20.84 -6.65 26.84
C HIS A 326 -20.71 -5.95 25.48
N LEU A 327 -20.05 -6.58 24.50
CA LEU A 327 -19.81 -6.03 23.18
C LEU A 327 -20.94 -6.41 22.21
N GLY A 328 -21.35 -5.45 21.37
CA GLY A 328 -22.21 -5.77 20.22
C GLY A 328 -21.48 -6.67 19.22
N VAL A 329 -22.16 -7.68 18.69
CA VAL A 329 -21.59 -8.66 17.76
C VAL A 329 -21.94 -8.29 16.32
N GLY A 330 -20.91 -8.21 15.47
CA GLY A 330 -21.02 -8.18 14.02
C GLY A 330 -20.34 -9.40 13.39
N TYR A 331 -20.73 -9.73 12.17
CA TYR A 331 -20.15 -10.83 11.40
C TYR A 331 -19.44 -10.29 10.17
N PHE A 332 -18.30 -10.91 9.84
CA PHE A 332 -17.61 -10.69 8.58
C PHE A 332 -17.58 -12.01 7.81
N GLY A 333 -18.31 -12.04 6.70
CA GLY A 333 -18.38 -13.19 5.80
C GLY A 333 -17.48 -13.00 4.58
N ALA A 334 -16.78 -14.06 4.17
CA ALA A 334 -16.09 -14.10 2.88
C ALA A 334 -16.24 -15.48 2.22
N SER A 335 -16.41 -15.50 0.89
CA SER A 335 -16.67 -16.72 0.11
C SER A 335 -17.93 -17.43 0.63
N THR A 336 -17.91 -18.75 0.87
CA THR A 336 -19.04 -19.51 1.43
C THR A 336 -19.50 -19.03 2.81
N GLY A 337 -18.73 -18.16 3.47
CA GLY A 337 -19.13 -17.52 4.74
C GLY A 337 -19.96 -16.24 4.58
N ALA A 338 -20.17 -15.73 3.36
CA ALA A 338 -21.06 -14.61 3.05
C ALA A 338 -22.44 -15.12 2.61
#